data_AF-A0A844X022-F1
#
_entry.id   AF-A0A844X022-F1
#
_cell.length_a   1.000
_cell.length_b   1.000
_cell.length_c   1.000
_cell.angle_alpha   90.00
_cell.angle_beta   90.00
_cell.angle_gamma   90.00
#
_symmetry.space_group_name_H-M   'P 1'
#
loop_
_entity.id
_entity.type
_entity.pdbx_description
1 polymer ?
#
loop_
_entity_poly.entity_id
_entity_poly.type
_entity_poly.pdbx_seq_one_letter_code
_entity_poly.pdbx_strand_id
1 'polypeptide(L)'
;MALILLSLLSFSLNSQALSGQNSRGGNRSDAIILPSLQWGVIKSVMPELVSGSGPFAGPADIWNPNYGFLVQSTDPASYALNFPTTGADGLYFDLIIMGEASELTWTPVTHEGITATVTRKTECNRECDVEFRVTLTGPEARAKINNPHPSLIAKPRLPQTFELVGRDSNDNEVVRYGFVLQKWFVNRGDKQDNYPNTEAWCRDLGYRVPQVKDLTNAVCLGMWEGDWCKGSVGAIPSSSGNHYQRQIGAGFFSEWGGTYLYAGAGFVYDYQYWTSDTTGNTQFDVDSDVGDVYFNKTSNSPRGICATP
;
A
#
# COMPACT_ATOMS: atom_id res chain seq x y z
N MET A 1 24.96 45.30 23.41
CA MET A 1 26.07 44.32 23.33
C MET A 1 25.43 42.95 23.39
N ALA A 2 25.45 42.08 22.39
CA ALA A 2 26.49 41.78 21.42
C ALA A 2 25.96 41.82 19.98
N LEU A 3 26.83 42.21 19.05
CA LEU A 3 26.63 42.12 17.60
C LEU A 3 26.91 40.69 17.14
N ILE A 4 26.04 40.12 16.30
CA ILE A 4 26.36 38.97 15.46
C ILE A 4 26.18 39.41 14.02
N LEU A 5 27.30 39.47 13.29
CA LEU A 5 27.37 39.74 11.86
C LEU A 5 26.72 38.58 11.09
N LEU A 6 25.70 38.86 10.27
CA LEU A 6 25.34 38.00 9.15
C LEU A 6 26.19 38.41 7.93
N SER A 7 27.12 37.56 7.51
CA SER A 7 27.78 37.68 6.20
C SER A 7 26.97 36.92 5.15
N LEU A 8 26.48 37.63 4.15
CA LEU A 8 25.95 37.06 2.91
C LEU A 8 27.07 36.36 2.12
N LEU A 9 26.81 35.15 1.65
CA LEU A 9 27.56 34.54 0.56
C LEU A 9 26.58 34.24 -0.58
N SER A 10 26.50 35.19 -1.49
CA SER A 10 25.93 35.03 -2.83
C SER A 10 26.81 34.07 -3.63
N PHE A 11 26.28 32.90 -4.03
CA PHE A 11 26.92 32.06 -5.03
C PHE A 11 26.72 32.70 -6.41
N SER A 12 27.68 33.53 -6.82
CA SER A 12 27.89 33.93 -8.20
C SER A 12 28.63 32.80 -8.93
N LEU A 13 28.00 32.17 -9.94
CA LEU A 13 28.72 31.32 -10.88
C LEU A 13 29.67 32.21 -11.71
N ASN A 14 30.93 32.28 -11.28
CA ASN A 14 32.02 32.75 -12.11
C ASN A 14 32.36 31.63 -13.12
N SER A 15 31.87 31.77 -14.34
CA SER A 15 32.44 31.05 -15.48
C SER A 15 33.83 31.62 -15.74
N GLN A 16 34.88 30.94 -15.28
CA GLN A 16 36.24 31.21 -15.73
C GLN A 16 36.35 30.77 -17.19
N ALA A 17 36.33 31.74 -18.09
CA ALA A 17 36.70 31.53 -19.48
C ALA A 17 38.20 31.23 -19.58
N LEU A 18 38.57 30.00 -19.93
CA LEU A 18 39.92 29.70 -20.39
C LEU A 18 40.13 30.33 -21.76
N SER A 19 40.95 31.39 -21.80
CA SER A 19 41.50 31.92 -23.04
C SER A 19 42.57 30.95 -23.59
N GLY A 20 42.18 30.13 -24.57
CA GLY A 20 43.09 29.30 -25.35
C GLY A 20 43.12 29.76 -26.81
N GLN A 21 44.28 30.18 -27.29
CA GLN A 21 44.54 30.74 -28.62
C GLN A 21 44.27 29.76 -29.78
N ASN A 22 43.93 30.35 -30.93
CA ASN A 22 43.82 29.78 -32.27
C ASN A 22 44.83 28.68 -32.62
N SER A 23 44.33 27.52 -33.09
CA SER A 23 44.79 26.92 -34.36
C SER A 23 43.99 25.69 -34.78
N ARG A 24 43.44 25.76 -36.01
CA ARG A 24 43.23 24.68 -37.01
C ARG A 24 42.59 23.34 -36.59
N GLY A 25 41.38 23.14 -37.12
CA GLY A 25 41.02 21.91 -37.84
C GLY A 25 40.47 20.77 -37.01
N GLY A 26 39.14 20.65 -36.96
CA GLY A 26 38.47 19.42 -36.55
C GLY A 26 37.04 19.70 -36.09
N ASN A 27 36.05 19.32 -36.90
CA ASN A 27 34.67 19.15 -36.44
C ASN A 27 34.67 18.08 -35.36
N ARG A 28 34.79 18.45 -34.09
CA ARG A 28 34.34 17.64 -32.96
C ARG A 28 33.07 18.29 -32.43
N SER A 29 31.94 17.67 -32.76
CA SER A 29 30.75 17.83 -31.95
C SER A 29 31.09 17.29 -30.57
N ASP A 30 31.27 18.17 -29.59
CA ASP A 30 31.36 17.75 -28.20
C ASP A 30 29.98 17.20 -27.82
N ALA A 31 29.84 15.88 -27.88
CA ALA A 31 28.66 15.19 -27.41
C ALA A 31 28.56 15.42 -25.90
N ILE A 32 27.54 16.14 -25.46
CA ILE A 32 27.12 16.14 -24.07
C ILE A 32 26.59 14.72 -23.83
N ILE A 33 27.41 13.87 -23.21
CA ILE A 33 26.95 12.59 -22.67
C ILE A 33 26.08 12.96 -21.47
N LEU A 34 24.78 13.08 -21.70
CA LEU A 34 23.80 13.02 -20.63
C LEU A 34 24.04 11.68 -19.90
N PRO A 35 24.06 11.65 -18.56
CA PRO A 35 24.07 10.38 -17.86
C PRO A 35 22.92 9.54 -18.41
N SER A 36 23.20 8.27 -18.72
CA SER A 36 22.18 7.33 -19.20
C SER A 36 20.95 7.47 -18.32
N LEU A 37 19.77 7.71 -18.93
CA LEU A 37 18.51 7.59 -18.20
C LEU A 37 18.58 6.28 -17.42
N GLN A 38 18.41 6.34 -16.10
CA GLN A 38 18.37 5.16 -15.26
C GLN A 38 17.18 4.31 -15.67
N TRP A 39 17.41 3.37 -16.59
CA TRP A 39 16.43 2.36 -16.97
C TRP A 39 16.27 1.36 -15.84
N GLY A 40 15.04 0.92 -15.59
CA GLY A 40 14.78 -0.11 -14.57
C GLY A 40 14.77 0.42 -13.14
N VAL A 41 14.41 1.68 -12.93
CA VAL A 41 14.17 2.21 -11.58
C VAL A 41 12.67 2.26 -11.32
N ILE A 42 12.24 1.68 -10.20
CA ILE A 42 10.86 1.76 -9.73
C ILE A 42 10.64 3.16 -9.15
N LYS A 43 9.76 3.92 -9.79
CA LYS A 43 9.38 5.28 -9.39
C LYS A 43 8.41 5.25 -8.22
N SER A 44 7.42 4.37 -8.28
CA SER A 44 6.38 4.26 -7.27
C SER A 44 5.66 2.93 -7.36
N VAL A 45 4.86 2.67 -6.32
CA VAL A 45 4.05 1.47 -6.18
C VAL A 45 2.62 1.91 -5.91
N MET A 46 1.76 1.64 -6.88
CA MET A 46 0.46 2.28 -7.01
C MET A 46 -0.65 1.29 -6.68
N PRO A 47 -1.16 1.27 -5.43
CA PRO A 47 -2.49 0.72 -5.16
C PRO A 47 -3.55 1.66 -5.76
N GLU A 48 -4.81 1.42 -5.44
CA GLU A 48 -5.89 2.36 -5.76
C GLU A 48 -5.65 3.73 -5.10
N LEU A 49 -5.81 4.80 -5.90
CA LEU A 49 -5.48 6.18 -5.52
C LEU A 49 -6.68 6.98 -4.97
N VAL A 50 -7.91 6.49 -5.17
CA VAL A 50 -9.11 7.11 -4.59
C VAL A 50 -8.92 7.32 -3.09
N SER A 51 -9.34 8.48 -2.58
CA SER A 51 -9.15 8.87 -1.17
C SER A 51 -7.67 8.83 -0.74
N GLY A 52 -6.75 9.22 -1.63
CA GLY A 52 -5.32 9.40 -1.36
C GLY A 52 -4.84 10.86 -1.42
N SER A 53 -5.75 11.83 -1.41
CA SER A 53 -5.42 13.26 -1.51
C SER A 53 -6.03 14.06 -0.35
N GLY A 54 -5.62 15.33 -0.22
CA GLY A 54 -6.14 16.23 0.82
C GLY A 54 -5.94 15.64 2.22
N PRO A 55 -6.99 15.53 3.06
CA PRO A 55 -6.86 15.03 4.44
C PRO A 55 -6.44 13.56 4.51
N PHE A 56 -6.63 12.77 3.45
CA PHE A 56 -6.26 11.34 3.42
C PHE A 56 -4.83 11.10 2.92
N ALA A 57 -4.17 12.13 2.39
CA ALA A 57 -2.81 12.00 1.89
C ALA A 57 -1.86 11.64 3.03
N GLY A 58 -0.96 10.69 2.76
CA GLY A 58 0.17 10.38 3.62
C GLY A 58 1.24 11.47 3.62
N PRO A 59 2.25 11.35 4.49
CA PRO A 59 3.47 12.14 4.40
C PRO A 59 4.11 12.07 3.01
N ALA A 60 4.68 13.17 2.52
CA ALA A 60 5.20 13.27 1.15
C ALA A 60 6.41 12.37 0.86
N ASP A 61 7.09 11.88 1.89
CA ASP A 61 8.17 10.89 1.84
C ASP A 61 7.67 9.43 1.82
N ILE A 62 6.38 9.21 2.08
CA ILE A 62 5.72 7.90 2.04
C ILE A 62 4.77 7.78 0.84
N TRP A 63 3.99 8.82 0.57
CA TRP A 63 2.87 8.79 -0.35
C TRP A 63 2.85 9.99 -1.30
N ASN A 64 2.69 9.70 -2.59
CA ASN A 64 2.42 10.69 -3.62
C ASN A 64 0.98 10.53 -4.13
N PRO A 65 0.11 11.55 -4.01
CA PRO A 65 -1.29 11.45 -4.45
C PRO A 65 -1.52 11.06 -5.91
N ASN A 66 -0.53 11.26 -6.79
CA ASN A 66 -0.63 10.93 -8.21
C ASN A 66 0.01 9.59 -8.57
N TYR A 67 0.89 9.05 -7.73
CA TYR A 67 1.73 7.90 -8.07
C TYR A 67 1.73 6.77 -7.02
N GLY A 68 1.10 6.97 -5.86
CA GLY A 68 0.99 5.97 -4.81
C GLY A 68 2.14 5.99 -3.80
N PHE A 69 2.51 4.83 -3.26
CA PHE A 69 3.58 4.71 -2.28
C PHE A 69 4.95 4.86 -2.93
N LEU A 70 5.84 5.58 -2.25
CA LEU A 70 7.24 5.68 -2.61
C LEU A 70 7.99 4.44 -2.12
N VAL A 71 8.93 3.95 -2.94
CA VAL A 71 9.82 2.85 -2.54
C VAL A 71 10.72 3.32 -1.41
N GLN A 72 10.63 2.67 -0.25
CA GLN A 72 11.39 3.06 0.94
C GLN A 72 12.79 2.45 0.95
N SER A 73 12.94 1.22 0.45
CA SER A 73 14.25 0.58 0.30
C SER A 73 14.26 -0.50 -0.78
N THR A 74 15.41 -0.66 -1.45
CA THR A 74 15.68 -1.80 -2.34
C THR A 74 16.56 -2.86 -1.69
N ASP A 75 17.08 -2.59 -0.48
CA ASP A 75 17.85 -3.56 0.31
C ASP A 75 16.91 -4.64 0.88
N PRO A 76 17.16 -5.93 0.58
CA PRO A 76 16.38 -7.04 1.13
C PRO A 76 16.22 -7.05 2.65
N ALA A 77 17.20 -6.55 3.40
CA ALA A 77 17.11 -6.45 4.85
C ALA A 77 16.05 -5.44 5.34
N SER A 78 15.58 -4.55 4.46
CA SER A 78 14.69 -3.44 4.78
C SER A 78 13.33 -3.52 4.06
N TYR A 79 12.99 -4.64 3.41
CA TYR A 79 11.72 -4.81 2.70
C TYR A 79 10.46 -4.66 3.57
N ALA A 80 10.59 -4.80 4.90
CA ALA A 80 9.49 -4.54 5.81
C ALA A 80 9.04 -3.06 5.85
N LEU A 81 9.85 -2.14 5.29
CA LEU A 81 9.50 -0.72 5.15
C LEU A 81 8.65 -0.43 3.90
N ASN A 82 8.58 -1.36 2.95
CA ASN A 82 7.87 -1.17 1.69
C ASN A 82 6.41 -1.61 1.80
N PHE A 83 5.55 -0.97 1.01
CA PHE A 83 4.18 -1.43 0.78
C PHE A 83 4.17 -2.70 -0.10
N PRO A 84 3.26 -3.65 0.08
CA PRO A 84 2.30 -3.74 1.18
C PRO A 84 2.85 -4.52 2.37
N THR A 85 2.34 -4.20 3.56
CA THR A 85 2.49 -5.01 4.77
C THR A 85 1.26 -5.87 5.08
N THR A 86 0.12 -5.58 4.44
CA THR A 86 -1.11 -6.36 4.57
C THR A 86 -1.58 -6.87 3.22
N GLY A 87 -2.35 -7.96 3.17
CA GLY A 87 -2.89 -8.46 1.91
C GLY A 87 -4.20 -9.21 2.05
N ALA A 88 -4.85 -9.45 0.92
CA ALA A 88 -6.04 -10.26 0.77
C ALA A 88 -6.08 -10.82 -0.65
N ASP A 89 -6.85 -11.89 -0.87
CA ASP A 89 -7.00 -12.50 -2.18
C ASP A 89 -7.59 -11.51 -3.18
N GLY A 90 -6.98 -11.40 -4.36
CA GLY A 90 -7.44 -10.56 -5.46
C GLY A 90 -7.08 -9.08 -5.36
N LEU A 91 -6.34 -8.67 -4.31
CA LEU A 91 -5.72 -7.35 -4.27
C LEU A 91 -4.54 -7.26 -5.25
N TYR A 92 -4.32 -6.06 -5.77
CA TYR A 92 -3.24 -5.80 -6.72
C TYR A 92 -2.69 -4.39 -6.59
N PHE A 93 -1.46 -4.17 -7.02
CA PHE A 93 -0.86 -2.85 -7.15
C PHE A 93 0.00 -2.80 -8.40
N ASP A 94 0.24 -1.60 -8.93
CA ASP A 94 0.99 -1.40 -10.16
C ASP A 94 2.39 -0.84 -9.81
N LEU A 95 3.45 -1.49 -10.30
CA LEU A 95 4.81 -0.99 -10.29
C LEU A 95 4.97 -0.02 -11.46
N ILE A 96 5.39 1.21 -11.17
CA ILE A 96 5.70 2.22 -12.19
C ILE A 96 7.21 2.24 -12.38
N ILE A 97 7.68 1.82 -13.55
CA ILE A 97 9.12 1.67 -13.85
C ILE A 97 9.53 2.70 -14.91
N MET A 98 10.57 3.47 -14.61
CA MET A 98 11.09 4.49 -15.53
C MET A 98 11.86 3.88 -16.70
N GLY A 99 11.58 4.39 -17.89
CA GLY A 99 12.25 4.03 -19.14
C GLY A 99 11.68 2.80 -19.83
N GLU A 100 12.32 2.40 -20.94
CA GLU A 100 11.96 1.22 -21.74
C GLU A 100 12.26 -0.07 -20.96
N ALA A 101 11.31 -0.49 -20.14
CA ALA A 101 11.33 -1.73 -19.36
C ALA A 101 10.25 -2.73 -19.82
N SER A 102 9.74 -2.55 -21.03
CA SER A 102 8.59 -3.27 -21.59
C SER A 102 8.85 -4.76 -21.83
N GLU A 103 10.13 -5.13 -21.99
CA GLU A 103 10.59 -6.50 -22.24
C GLU A 103 10.83 -7.31 -20.95
N LEU A 104 10.65 -6.71 -19.76
CA LEU A 104 10.93 -7.41 -18.50
C LEU A 104 10.01 -8.61 -18.30
N THR A 105 10.62 -9.73 -17.95
CA THR A 105 9.94 -10.98 -17.57
C THR A 105 10.02 -11.19 -16.07
N TRP A 106 9.01 -11.87 -15.52
CA TRP A 106 8.83 -12.03 -14.08
C TRP A 106 8.40 -13.46 -13.78
N THR A 107 8.99 -14.05 -12.74
CA THR A 107 8.56 -15.36 -12.22
C THR A 107 7.64 -15.13 -11.02
N PRO A 108 6.47 -15.80 -10.94
CA PRO A 108 5.61 -15.73 -9.76
C PRO A 108 6.33 -16.20 -8.49
N VAL A 109 6.06 -15.54 -7.37
CA VAL A 109 6.65 -15.88 -6.07
C VAL A 109 5.56 -16.39 -5.14
N THR A 110 5.74 -17.57 -4.55
CA THR A 110 4.74 -18.22 -3.70
C THR A 110 5.32 -18.57 -2.33
N HIS A 111 4.67 -18.09 -1.27
CA HIS A 111 4.98 -18.44 0.12
C HIS A 111 3.69 -18.68 0.90
N GLU A 112 3.64 -19.77 1.68
CA GLU A 112 2.52 -20.05 2.60
C GLU A 112 1.13 -20.04 1.93
N GLY A 113 1.05 -20.40 0.66
CA GLY A 113 -0.19 -20.42 -0.12
C GLY A 113 -0.63 -19.05 -0.67
N ILE A 114 0.19 -18.00 -0.50
CA ILE A 114 0.03 -16.70 -1.15
C ILE A 114 1.00 -16.63 -2.34
N THR A 115 0.49 -16.22 -3.50
CA THR A 115 1.27 -16.03 -4.74
C THR A 115 1.19 -14.58 -5.19
N ALA A 116 2.34 -13.96 -5.44
CA ALA A 116 2.46 -12.69 -6.14
C ALA A 116 2.78 -12.96 -7.62
N THR A 117 1.89 -12.54 -8.52
CA THR A 117 2.06 -12.67 -9.97
C THR A 117 2.20 -11.29 -10.59
N VAL A 118 3.20 -11.10 -11.44
CA VAL A 118 3.43 -9.83 -12.15
C VAL A 118 2.97 -9.95 -13.60
N THR A 119 2.11 -9.05 -14.04
CA THR A 119 1.62 -8.98 -15.42
C THR A 119 1.80 -7.59 -15.99
N ARG A 120 2.12 -7.50 -17.28
CA ARG A 120 2.25 -6.20 -17.97
C ARG A 120 0.87 -5.57 -18.17
N LYS A 121 0.70 -4.30 -17.79
CA LYS A 121 -0.57 -3.57 -17.91
C LYS A 121 -0.57 -2.60 -19.09
N THR A 122 0.46 -1.76 -19.21
CA THR A 122 0.65 -0.83 -20.32
C THR A 122 2.11 -0.83 -20.76
N GLU A 123 2.36 -0.61 -22.05
CA GLU A 123 3.73 -0.58 -22.60
C GLU A 123 4.42 0.76 -22.35
N CYS A 124 3.66 1.86 -22.17
CA CYS A 124 4.18 3.21 -22.03
C CYS A 124 3.02 4.14 -21.59
N ASN A 125 3.14 4.80 -20.43
CA ASN A 125 2.20 5.83 -20.00
C ASN A 125 2.57 7.21 -20.59
N ARG A 126 1.87 8.29 -20.19
CA ARG A 126 2.12 9.64 -20.73
C ARG A 126 3.53 10.17 -20.50
N GLU A 127 4.25 9.60 -19.53
CA GLU A 127 5.62 9.94 -19.16
C GLU A 127 6.64 8.91 -19.66
N CYS A 128 6.20 7.96 -20.48
CA CYS A 128 6.97 6.81 -20.94
C CYS A 128 7.49 5.90 -19.82
N ASP A 129 6.77 5.82 -18.70
CA ASP A 129 6.97 4.78 -17.70
C ASP A 129 6.16 3.52 -18.08
N VAL A 130 6.68 2.34 -17.74
CA VAL A 130 6.02 1.04 -17.94
C VAL A 130 5.28 0.64 -16.67
N GLU A 131 4.07 0.09 -16.83
CA GLU A 131 3.25 -0.37 -15.69
C GLU A 131 3.17 -1.90 -15.65
N PHE A 132 3.60 -2.47 -14.53
CA PHE A 132 3.44 -3.90 -14.22
C PHE A 132 2.53 -4.10 -13.02
N ARG A 133 1.45 -4.86 -13.19
CA ARG A 133 0.52 -5.19 -12.12
C ARG A 133 1.01 -6.40 -11.33
N VAL A 134 1.21 -6.23 -10.04
CA VAL A 134 1.41 -7.31 -9.08
C VAL A 134 0.05 -7.68 -8.50
N THR A 135 -0.40 -8.92 -8.70
CA THR A 135 -1.65 -9.46 -8.12
C THR A 135 -1.32 -10.46 -7.03
N LEU A 136 -1.95 -10.30 -5.86
CA LEU A 136 -1.87 -11.24 -4.75
C LEU A 136 -3.03 -12.24 -4.84
N THR A 137 -2.71 -13.52 -4.87
CA THR A 137 -3.69 -14.62 -4.82
C THR A 137 -3.39 -15.48 -3.61
N GLY A 138 -4.39 -15.88 -2.84
CA GLY A 138 -4.14 -16.65 -1.63
C GLY A 138 -5.40 -17.21 -0.98
N PRO A 139 -5.33 -17.58 0.31
CA PRO A 139 -6.47 -18.14 1.01
C PRO A 139 -7.67 -17.18 1.04
N GLU A 140 -8.84 -17.70 0.70
CA GLU A 140 -10.08 -16.96 0.54
C GLU A 140 -11.30 -17.77 1.05
N ALA A 141 -12.47 -17.15 1.14
CA ALA A 141 -13.69 -17.76 1.70
C ALA A 141 -14.98 -17.53 0.88
N ARG A 142 -14.90 -17.20 -0.42
CA ARG A 142 -16.03 -16.95 -1.33
C ARG A 142 -17.04 -18.09 -1.30
N ALA A 143 -16.59 -19.34 -1.33
CA ALA A 143 -17.45 -20.52 -1.26
C ALA A 143 -18.11 -20.74 0.13
N LYS A 144 -17.73 -19.95 1.14
CA LYS A 144 -18.12 -20.11 2.55
C LYS A 144 -18.87 -18.90 3.12
N ILE A 145 -19.10 -17.86 2.32
CA ILE A 145 -19.75 -16.59 2.74
C ILE A 145 -21.07 -16.84 3.48
N ASN A 146 -21.93 -17.70 2.92
CA ASN A 146 -23.27 -17.99 3.44
C ASN A 146 -23.34 -19.16 4.43
N ASN A 147 -22.21 -19.85 4.68
CA ASN A 147 -22.18 -20.93 5.66
C ASN A 147 -21.93 -20.32 7.06
N PRO A 148 -22.84 -20.48 8.04
CA PRO A 148 -22.63 -19.97 9.39
C PRO A 148 -21.51 -20.70 10.15
N HIS A 149 -21.21 -21.94 9.77
CA HIS A 149 -20.17 -22.80 10.37
C HIS A 149 -19.23 -23.30 9.27
N PRO A 150 -18.41 -22.40 8.69
CA PRO A 150 -17.48 -22.77 7.65
C PRO A 150 -16.41 -23.73 8.19
N SER A 151 -15.97 -24.67 7.38
CA SER A 151 -14.74 -25.41 7.71
C SER A 151 -13.52 -24.50 7.57
N LEU A 152 -12.43 -24.86 8.26
CA LEU A 152 -11.14 -24.17 8.18
C LEU A 152 -10.70 -23.93 6.73
N ILE A 153 -9.98 -22.83 6.52
CA ILE A 153 -9.24 -22.53 5.30
C ILE A 153 -7.74 -22.46 5.60
N ALA A 154 -6.92 -22.46 4.55
CA ALA A 154 -5.48 -22.28 4.72
C ALA A 154 -5.20 -20.96 5.46
N LYS A 155 -4.25 -21.01 6.39
CA LYS A 155 -3.82 -19.88 7.20
C LYS A 155 -2.32 -19.65 6.96
N PRO A 156 -1.94 -18.60 6.23
CA PRO A 156 -0.54 -18.31 5.97
C PRO A 156 0.22 -18.04 7.27
N ARG A 157 1.45 -18.55 7.38
CA ARG A 157 2.35 -18.20 8.49
C ARG A 157 3.11 -16.92 8.16
N LEU A 158 2.62 -15.79 8.65
CA LEU A 158 3.22 -14.47 8.45
C LEU A 158 4.10 -14.07 9.66
N PRO A 159 5.14 -13.23 9.48
CA PRO A 159 5.49 -12.50 8.26
C PRO A 159 6.17 -13.33 7.17
N GLN A 160 5.98 -12.95 5.90
CA GLN A 160 6.66 -13.54 4.73
C GLN A 160 7.21 -12.45 3.82
N THR A 161 8.46 -12.62 3.38
CA THR A 161 9.13 -11.72 2.44
C THR A 161 8.87 -12.17 1.01
N PHE A 162 8.42 -11.26 0.16
CA PHE A 162 8.27 -11.46 -1.27
C PHE A 162 9.29 -10.58 -1.99
N GLU A 163 10.06 -11.16 -2.92
CA GLU A 163 11.02 -10.43 -3.76
C GLU A 163 10.70 -10.69 -5.23
N LEU A 164 10.20 -9.66 -5.91
CA LEU A 164 9.91 -9.66 -7.34
C LEU A 164 11.15 -9.20 -8.10
N VAL A 165 11.60 -10.02 -9.04
CA VAL A 165 12.78 -9.75 -9.87
C VAL A 165 12.36 -9.68 -11.33
N GLY A 166 12.54 -8.51 -11.93
CA GLY A 166 12.31 -8.27 -13.36
C GLY A 166 13.58 -8.50 -14.15
N ARG A 167 13.52 -9.43 -15.11
CA ARG A 167 14.68 -9.87 -15.90
C ARG A 167 14.57 -9.49 -17.37
N ASP A 168 15.69 -9.13 -17.99
CA ASP A 168 15.75 -8.90 -19.43
C ASP A 168 15.74 -10.21 -20.25
N SER A 169 15.82 -10.09 -21.58
CA SER A 169 15.86 -11.22 -22.50
C SER A 169 17.11 -12.11 -22.38
N ASN A 170 18.16 -11.64 -21.70
CA ASN A 170 19.38 -12.39 -21.41
C ASN A 170 19.39 -12.96 -19.98
N ASP A 171 18.25 -12.93 -19.28
CA ASP A 171 18.07 -13.38 -17.89
C ASP A 171 18.82 -12.53 -16.84
N ASN A 172 19.27 -11.33 -17.20
CA ASN A 172 19.90 -10.41 -16.25
C ASN A 172 18.84 -9.76 -15.35
N GLU A 173 19.14 -9.64 -14.06
CA GLU A 173 18.29 -8.89 -13.12
C GLU A 173 18.41 -7.39 -13.39
N VAL A 174 17.30 -6.76 -13.78
CA VAL A 174 17.25 -5.31 -14.08
C VAL A 174 16.56 -4.55 -12.97
N VAL A 175 15.45 -5.10 -12.46
CA VAL A 175 14.61 -4.46 -11.44
C VAL A 175 14.37 -5.44 -10.30
N ARG A 176 14.37 -4.91 -9.07
CA ARG A 176 13.97 -5.66 -7.89
C ARG A 176 13.00 -4.85 -7.04
N TYR A 177 11.92 -5.50 -6.63
CA TYR A 177 10.98 -4.96 -5.64
C TYR A 177 10.70 -6.00 -4.58
N GLY A 178 10.81 -5.64 -3.30
CA GLY A 178 10.43 -6.54 -2.24
C GLY A 178 9.62 -5.89 -1.15
N PHE A 179 8.77 -6.70 -0.51
CA PHE A 179 7.86 -6.30 0.54
C PHE A 179 7.66 -7.46 1.52
N VAL A 180 7.15 -7.17 2.72
CA VAL A 180 6.91 -8.18 3.76
C VAL A 180 5.45 -8.15 4.16
N LEU A 181 4.69 -9.20 3.80
CA LEU A 181 3.33 -9.37 4.29
C LEU A 181 3.37 -9.81 5.74
N GLN A 182 2.79 -9.01 6.63
CA GLN A 182 2.67 -9.25 8.06
C GLN A 182 1.28 -9.76 8.45
N LYS A 183 0.25 -9.42 7.66
CA LYS A 183 -1.14 -9.80 7.96
C LYS A 183 -1.92 -10.14 6.68
N TRP A 184 -2.76 -11.17 6.77
CA TRP A 184 -3.65 -11.57 5.67
C TRP A 184 -5.11 -11.46 6.10
N PHE A 185 -5.94 -10.93 5.20
CA PHE A 185 -7.36 -10.68 5.43
C PHE A 185 -8.24 -11.53 4.51
N VAL A 186 -9.37 -11.95 5.06
CA VAL A 186 -10.41 -12.72 4.36
C VAL A 186 -11.75 -12.06 4.60
N ASN A 187 -12.42 -11.62 3.54
CA ASN A 187 -13.72 -10.97 3.65
C ASN A 187 -14.89 -11.97 3.51
N ARG A 188 -16.04 -11.61 4.08
CA ARG A 188 -17.30 -12.34 3.96
C ARG A 188 -18.20 -11.75 2.86
N GLY A 189 -17.60 -11.14 1.84
CA GLY A 189 -18.29 -10.52 0.70
C GLY A 189 -19.45 -9.61 1.11
N ASP A 190 -20.60 -9.81 0.47
CA ASP A 190 -21.84 -9.07 0.70
C ASP A 190 -22.72 -9.68 1.82
N LYS A 191 -22.14 -10.45 2.75
CA LYS A 191 -22.86 -10.89 3.94
C LYS A 191 -22.79 -9.84 5.05
N GLN A 192 -23.96 -9.37 5.45
CA GLN A 192 -24.17 -8.61 6.69
C GLN A 192 -24.58 -9.57 7.81
N ASP A 193 -24.01 -9.41 9.00
CA ASP A 193 -24.35 -10.24 10.15
C ASP A 193 -24.00 -9.54 11.46
N ASN A 194 -24.58 -10.02 12.56
CA ASN A 194 -24.27 -9.50 13.88
C ASN A 194 -22.85 -9.89 14.33
N TYR A 195 -22.33 -9.20 15.35
CA TYR A 195 -20.96 -9.41 15.81
C TYR A 195 -20.71 -10.87 16.25
N PRO A 196 -21.53 -11.49 17.13
CA PRO A 196 -21.32 -12.87 17.56
C PRO A 196 -21.27 -13.89 16.41
N ASN A 197 -22.12 -13.72 15.39
CA ASN A 197 -22.12 -14.59 14.22
C ASN A 197 -20.89 -14.37 13.33
N THR A 198 -20.46 -13.12 13.17
CA THR A 198 -19.24 -12.78 12.42
C THR A 198 -18.00 -13.32 13.14
N GLU A 199 -17.94 -13.18 14.45
CA GLU A 199 -16.88 -13.72 15.30
C GLU A 199 -16.81 -15.25 15.21
N ALA A 200 -17.96 -15.91 15.30
CA ALA A 200 -18.05 -17.35 15.12
C ALA A 200 -17.57 -17.78 13.72
N TRP A 201 -17.98 -17.07 12.67
CA TRP A 201 -17.57 -17.34 11.29
C TRP A 201 -16.05 -17.22 11.12
N CYS A 202 -15.44 -16.14 11.63
CA CYS A 202 -13.99 -15.97 11.58
C CYS A 202 -13.23 -17.06 12.34
N ARG A 203 -13.70 -17.38 13.55
CA ARG A 203 -13.10 -18.43 14.39
C ARG A 203 -13.17 -19.80 13.71
N ASP A 204 -14.30 -20.14 13.12
CA ASP A 204 -14.52 -21.42 12.45
C ASP A 204 -13.65 -21.56 11.16
N LEU A 205 -13.29 -20.43 10.51
CA LEU A 205 -12.27 -20.39 9.44
C LEU A 205 -10.84 -20.57 9.96
N GLY A 206 -10.59 -20.41 11.26
CA GLY A 206 -9.26 -20.42 11.88
C GLY A 206 -8.60 -19.04 11.99
N TYR A 207 -9.39 -17.98 11.81
CA TYR A 207 -9.02 -16.57 11.82
C TYR A 207 -9.67 -15.87 13.03
N ARG A 208 -9.48 -14.55 13.15
CA ARG A 208 -10.17 -13.71 14.14
C ARG A 208 -10.80 -12.50 13.47
N VAL A 209 -11.76 -11.87 14.14
CA VAL A 209 -12.20 -10.51 13.76
C VAL A 209 -11.01 -9.56 13.98
N PRO A 210 -10.71 -8.63 13.04
CA PRO A 210 -9.62 -7.69 13.21
C PRO A 210 -9.85 -6.74 14.39
N GLN A 211 -8.78 -6.07 14.82
CA GLN A 211 -8.89 -4.90 15.69
C GLN A 211 -8.98 -3.61 14.84
N VAL A 212 -9.39 -2.49 15.42
CA VAL A 212 -9.40 -1.17 14.76
C VAL A 212 -8.02 -0.86 14.16
N LYS A 213 -6.95 -1.06 14.93
CA LYS A 213 -5.56 -0.90 14.47
C LYS A 213 -5.13 -1.87 13.36
N ASP A 214 -5.86 -2.95 13.12
CA ASP A 214 -5.56 -3.81 11.98
C ASP A 214 -6.11 -3.23 10.67
N LEU A 215 -7.11 -2.34 10.76
CA LEU A 215 -7.84 -1.80 9.62
C LEU A 215 -7.49 -0.34 9.30
N THR A 216 -7.26 0.50 10.31
CA THR A 216 -7.06 1.95 10.11
C THR A 216 -6.09 2.55 11.12
N ASN A 217 -5.46 3.65 10.74
CA ASN A 217 -4.69 4.55 11.61
C ASN A 217 -5.49 5.77 12.10
N ALA A 218 -6.81 5.77 11.91
CA ALA A 218 -7.70 6.80 12.42
C ALA A 218 -7.57 7.02 13.92
N VAL A 219 -7.71 8.28 14.33
CA VAL A 219 -7.80 8.69 15.73
C VAL A 219 -9.14 9.35 15.98
N CYS A 220 -9.70 9.16 17.17
CA CYS A 220 -10.92 9.88 17.55
C CYS A 220 -10.61 11.31 18.04
N LEU A 221 -9.93 12.07 17.20
CA LEU A 221 -9.56 13.47 17.40
C LEU A 221 -9.53 14.18 16.05
N GLY A 222 -9.76 15.49 16.02
CA GLY A 222 -9.65 16.31 14.82
C GLY A 222 -10.83 16.17 13.85
N MET A 223 -10.52 16.08 12.56
CA MET A 223 -11.54 16.01 11.51
C MET A 223 -12.40 14.76 11.68
N TRP A 224 -13.72 14.93 11.65
CA TRP A 224 -14.73 13.86 11.76
C TRP A 224 -14.76 13.12 13.11
N GLU A 225 -14.20 13.73 14.15
CA GLU A 225 -14.35 13.25 15.52
C GLU A 225 -15.81 13.36 16.01
N GLY A 226 -16.15 12.50 16.97
CA GLY A 226 -17.45 12.52 17.64
C GLY A 226 -17.55 11.46 18.72
N ASP A 227 -18.69 11.37 19.39
CA ASP A 227 -18.91 10.36 20.43
C ASP A 227 -18.76 8.94 19.90
N TRP A 228 -19.10 8.71 18.63
CA TRP A 228 -19.09 7.41 17.95
C TRP A 228 -17.72 6.74 17.81
N CYS A 229 -16.61 7.50 17.92
CA CYS A 229 -15.26 6.94 17.86
C CYS A 229 -14.56 6.91 19.23
N LYS A 230 -15.18 7.44 20.30
CA LYS A 230 -14.47 7.65 21.58
C LYS A 230 -13.99 6.34 22.18
N GLY A 231 -12.69 6.28 22.45
CA GLY A 231 -12.00 5.11 23.00
C GLY A 231 -11.46 4.16 21.93
N SER A 232 -11.66 4.43 20.64
CA SER A 232 -11.02 3.68 19.58
C SER A 232 -9.51 3.93 19.56
N VAL A 233 -8.75 2.90 19.18
CA VAL A 233 -7.29 2.96 19.05
C VAL A 233 -6.91 2.41 17.68
N GLY A 234 -6.60 3.32 16.76
CA GLY A 234 -6.05 2.98 15.45
C GLY A 234 -4.58 2.57 15.49
N ALA A 235 -4.07 2.23 14.32
CA ALA A 235 -2.67 1.92 14.09
C ALA A 235 -1.79 3.18 14.20
N ILE A 236 -0.47 2.95 14.19
CA ILE A 236 0.56 3.98 14.20
C ILE A 236 1.38 3.84 12.91
N PRO A 237 1.79 4.94 12.24
CA PRO A 237 1.57 6.34 12.61
C PRO A 237 0.10 6.75 12.49
N SER A 238 -0.39 7.47 13.51
CA SER A 238 -1.76 7.95 13.57
C SER A 238 -2.04 9.00 12.49
N SER A 239 -3.27 9.02 12.00
CA SER A 239 -3.74 10.08 11.11
C SER A 239 -4.07 11.37 11.88
N SER A 240 -4.41 12.43 11.14
CA SER A 240 -4.82 13.73 11.69
C SER A 240 -6.29 13.82 12.14
N GLY A 241 -7.06 12.73 11.99
CA GLY A 241 -8.51 12.75 12.08
C GLY A 241 -9.12 11.37 12.35
N ASN A 242 -10.43 11.32 12.50
CA ASN A 242 -11.17 10.06 12.43
C ASN A 242 -11.37 9.68 10.96
N HIS A 243 -10.27 9.36 10.29
CA HIS A 243 -10.17 8.84 8.93
C HIS A 243 -8.75 8.29 8.76
N TYR A 244 -8.48 7.43 7.79
CA TYR A 244 -7.10 7.03 7.52
C TYR A 244 -6.29 8.17 6.89
N GLN A 245 -4.97 8.06 7.01
CA GLN A 245 -4.03 8.67 6.08
C GLN A 245 -3.19 7.57 5.46
N ARG A 246 -2.86 7.71 4.16
CA ARG A 246 -2.07 6.72 3.42
C ARG A 246 -0.71 6.53 4.07
N GLN A 247 -0.50 5.37 4.69
CA GLN A 247 0.68 5.07 5.49
C GLN A 247 0.99 3.57 5.38
N ILE A 248 2.27 3.22 5.39
CA ILE A 248 2.74 1.84 5.34
C ILE A 248 2.77 1.28 6.76
N GLY A 249 2.26 0.06 6.97
CA GLY A 249 2.22 -0.59 8.27
C GLY A 249 1.13 -0.06 9.22
N ALA A 250 0.21 0.76 8.71
CA ALA A 250 -0.72 1.55 9.52
C ALA A 250 -2.19 1.12 9.36
N GLY A 251 -2.42 -0.15 9.03
CA GLY A 251 -3.77 -0.72 8.88
C GLY A 251 -4.14 -1.01 7.43
N PHE A 252 -5.02 -1.98 7.24
CA PHE A 252 -5.39 -2.52 5.94
C PHE A 252 -5.97 -1.45 4.98
N PHE A 253 -6.93 -0.64 5.43
CA PHE A 253 -7.52 0.41 4.62
C PHE A 253 -6.58 1.61 4.44
N SER A 254 -5.71 1.90 5.41
CA SER A 254 -4.68 2.94 5.26
C SER A 254 -3.67 2.61 4.17
N GLU A 255 -3.37 1.32 3.96
CA GLU A 255 -2.52 0.87 2.86
C GLU A 255 -3.30 0.79 1.54
N TRP A 256 -4.43 0.10 1.52
CA TRP A 256 -5.10 -0.27 0.26
C TRP A 256 -6.18 0.72 -0.19
N GLY A 257 -6.68 1.59 0.68
CA GLY A 257 -7.81 2.47 0.43
C GLY A 257 -9.12 1.70 0.27
N GLY A 258 -10.04 2.28 -0.52
CA GLY A 258 -11.34 1.68 -0.85
C GLY A 258 -11.23 0.30 -1.51
N THR A 259 -11.25 -0.77 -0.72
CA THR A 259 -10.98 -2.13 -1.21
C THR A 259 -12.03 -2.67 -2.20
N TYR A 260 -13.19 -2.03 -2.29
CA TYR A 260 -14.23 -2.35 -3.28
C TYR A 260 -13.82 -2.01 -4.73
N LEU A 261 -12.80 -1.17 -4.93
CA LEU A 261 -12.28 -0.78 -6.24
C LEU A 261 -11.43 -1.89 -6.88
N TYR A 262 -11.04 -2.89 -6.09
CA TYR A 262 -10.33 -4.07 -6.56
C TYR A 262 -11.35 -5.14 -6.98
N ALA A 263 -11.75 -5.13 -8.25
CA ALA A 263 -12.76 -6.04 -8.81
C ALA A 263 -12.50 -7.53 -8.49
N GLY A 264 -11.23 -7.93 -8.35
CA GLY A 264 -10.83 -9.28 -8.00
C GLY A 264 -10.97 -9.62 -6.52
N ALA A 265 -11.08 -8.66 -5.60
CA ALA A 265 -10.90 -8.90 -4.17
C ALA A 265 -12.21 -9.26 -3.41
N GLY A 266 -13.37 -9.10 -4.04
CA GLY A 266 -14.67 -9.49 -3.47
C GLY A 266 -15.21 -8.59 -2.36
N PHE A 267 -14.56 -7.45 -2.09
CA PHE A 267 -15.10 -6.41 -1.21
C PHE A 267 -16.23 -5.64 -1.89
N VAL A 268 -17.19 -5.18 -1.11
CA VAL A 268 -18.39 -4.46 -1.59
C VAL A 268 -18.34 -2.98 -1.21
N TYR A 269 -18.88 -2.13 -2.08
CA TYR A 269 -18.87 -0.66 -1.94
C TYR A 269 -19.56 -0.16 -0.67
N ASP A 270 -18.91 0.75 0.07
CA ASP A 270 -19.48 1.57 1.15
C ASP A 270 -20.12 0.78 2.30
N TYR A 271 -19.26 0.13 3.07
CA TYR A 271 -19.69 -0.54 4.28
C TYR A 271 -18.64 -0.51 5.40
N GLN A 272 -19.19 -0.45 6.61
CA GLN A 272 -18.53 -0.69 7.89
C GLN A 272 -18.17 -2.17 8.05
N TYR A 273 -16.97 -2.43 8.52
CA TYR A 273 -16.46 -3.76 8.83
C TYR A 273 -16.26 -3.93 10.34
N TRP A 274 -16.78 -5.02 10.88
CA TRP A 274 -16.65 -5.32 12.31
C TRP A 274 -15.20 -5.37 12.77
N THR A 275 -14.96 -4.83 13.96
CA THR A 275 -13.73 -5.06 14.74
C THR A 275 -14.03 -5.74 16.06
N SER A 276 -13.01 -6.26 16.72
CA SER A 276 -13.09 -6.92 18.03
C SER A 276 -12.95 -5.97 19.21
N ASP A 277 -12.63 -4.69 18.98
CA ASP A 277 -12.54 -3.67 20.04
C ASP A 277 -13.93 -3.15 20.45
N THR A 278 -14.17 -3.00 21.76
CA THR A 278 -15.47 -2.63 22.32
C THR A 278 -15.44 -1.30 23.05
N THR A 279 -16.61 -0.65 23.16
CA THR A 279 -16.82 0.49 24.05
C THR A 279 -18.16 0.34 24.78
N GLY A 280 -18.10 0.01 26.08
CA GLY A 280 -19.30 -0.37 26.83
C GLY A 280 -19.98 -1.62 26.25
N ASN A 281 -21.21 -1.47 25.76
CA ASN A 281 -22.02 -2.56 25.18
C ASN A 281 -22.07 -2.51 23.64
N THR A 282 -21.23 -1.70 23.00
CA THR A 282 -21.11 -1.59 21.55
C THR A 282 -19.76 -2.09 21.08
N GLN A 283 -19.69 -2.41 19.79
CA GLN A 283 -18.52 -2.88 19.10
C GLN A 283 -18.08 -1.81 18.11
N PHE A 284 -16.77 -1.56 17.99
CA PHE A 284 -16.27 -0.68 16.94
C PHE A 284 -16.34 -1.35 15.57
N ASP A 285 -16.52 -0.54 14.55
CA ASP A 285 -16.40 -0.90 13.14
C ASP A 285 -15.68 0.21 12.39
N VAL A 286 -15.13 -0.14 11.23
CA VAL A 286 -14.32 0.75 10.42
C VAL A 286 -14.89 0.78 9.02
N ASP A 287 -15.10 1.99 8.51
CA ASP A 287 -15.50 2.20 7.13
C ASP A 287 -14.37 1.86 6.16
N SER A 288 -14.70 1.21 5.04
CA SER A 288 -13.69 0.76 4.08
C SER A 288 -13.30 1.79 3.01
N ASP A 289 -14.04 2.89 2.84
CA ASP A 289 -13.71 3.93 1.86
C ASP A 289 -12.67 4.91 2.42
N VAL A 290 -12.91 5.38 3.65
CA VAL A 290 -12.09 6.44 4.28
C VAL A 290 -11.51 6.07 5.64
N GLY A 291 -11.79 4.88 6.16
CA GLY A 291 -11.18 4.35 7.38
C GLY A 291 -11.62 5.03 8.66
N ASP A 292 -12.75 5.74 8.66
CA ASP A 292 -13.30 6.34 9.87
C ASP A 292 -13.94 5.28 10.77
N VAL A 293 -13.83 5.51 12.07
CA VAL A 293 -14.27 4.56 13.10
C VAL A 293 -15.62 4.99 13.63
N TYR A 294 -16.55 4.04 13.73
CA TYR A 294 -17.81 4.18 14.47
C TYR A 294 -17.93 3.05 15.50
N PHE A 295 -18.96 3.14 16.33
CA PHE A 295 -19.45 1.98 17.07
C PHE A 295 -20.87 1.65 16.66
N ASN A 296 -21.20 0.37 16.72
CA ASN A 296 -22.54 -0.14 16.51
C ASN A 296 -22.96 -1.08 17.65
N LYS A 297 -24.28 -1.22 17.86
CA LYS A 297 -24.80 -2.27 18.74
C LYS A 297 -24.40 -3.63 18.19
N THR A 298 -24.04 -4.56 19.05
CA THR A 298 -23.63 -5.92 18.63
C THR A 298 -24.70 -6.67 17.83
N SER A 299 -25.97 -6.24 17.91
CA SER A 299 -27.12 -6.74 17.14
C SER A 299 -27.27 -6.16 15.73
N ASN A 300 -26.54 -5.09 15.39
CA ASN A 300 -26.55 -4.50 14.05
C ASN A 300 -25.80 -5.43 13.07
N SER A 301 -25.85 -5.12 11.78
CA SER A 301 -25.30 -6.00 10.74
C SER A 301 -24.26 -5.35 9.79
N PRO A 302 -23.17 -4.75 10.28
CA PRO A 302 -21.95 -4.52 9.51
C PRO A 302 -21.43 -5.76 8.77
N ARG A 303 -20.45 -5.54 7.89
CA ARG A 303 -19.81 -6.58 7.09
C ARG A 303 -18.79 -7.35 7.91
N GLY A 304 -18.59 -8.61 7.53
CA GLY A 304 -17.57 -9.49 8.10
C GLY A 304 -16.25 -9.42 7.35
N ILE A 305 -15.15 -9.25 8.09
CA ILE A 305 -13.79 -9.47 7.64
C ILE A 305 -13.04 -10.18 8.77
N CYS A 306 -12.11 -11.04 8.40
CA CYS A 306 -11.27 -11.77 9.34
C CYS A 306 -9.80 -11.50 9.02
N ALA A 307 -8.97 -11.48 10.05
CA ALA A 307 -7.53 -11.36 9.95
C ALA A 307 -6.84 -12.63 10.46
N THR A 308 -5.65 -12.92 9.94
CA THR A 308 -4.77 -13.91 10.56
C THR A 308 -4.56 -13.56 12.04
N PRO A 309 -4.59 -14.55 12.95
CA PRO A 309 -4.47 -14.35 14.40
C PRO A 309 -3.27 -13.48 14.79
#